data_AF-A0A2E7J7N7-F1
#
_entry.id   AF-A0A2E7J7N7-F1
#
_cell.length_a   1.000
_cell.length_b   1.000
_cell.length_c   1.000
_cell.angle_alpha   90.00
_cell.angle_beta   90.00
_cell.angle_gamma   90.00
#
_symmetry.space_group_name_H-M   'P 1'
#
loop_
_entity.id
_entity.type
_entity.pdbx_description
1 polymer ?
#
loop_
_entity_poly.entity_id
_entity_poly.type
_entity_poly.pdbx_seq_one_letter_code
_entity_poly.pdbx_strand_id
1 'polypeptide(L)'
;MALETHTHFYSVETPEGRKQLAFQMWQRSASATAPVLICVHGLTRNRHDFDEIASALASHYRVVTVDMIGRGDSDWLSDPSHYGYPLYISLMQQLMTHLADITGEDRFDWLGTSMGGLIGMMIAASPATQIDRLVLNDIGPEIPVAGLKRLADYVGQAPAFSSLGEVEDYLRVIAAGFGQLSDAQWRTMATHAARKDESGNWRLTYDPAISNAFDGLSEDIDLTGIWKLVSCPVLVIRGEQSDLLTEEGLVRMCERKNTYHVTIPDAGHAPALLSGEEISTVRDFLTT
;
A
#
# COMPACT_ATOMS: atom_id res chain seq x y z
N MET A 1 10.73 10.20 -23.92
CA MET A 1 9.31 10.64 -23.96
C MET A 1 8.91 11.11 -22.58
N ALA A 2 8.03 12.11 -22.48
CA ALA A 2 7.62 12.68 -21.21
C ALA A 2 6.91 11.64 -20.33
N LEU A 3 7.07 11.76 -19.02
CA LEU A 3 6.31 11.03 -18.03
C LEU A 3 5.03 11.83 -17.78
N GLU A 4 3.88 11.19 -17.90
CA GLU A 4 2.55 11.77 -17.64
C GLU A 4 2.08 11.29 -16.27
N THR A 5 1.71 12.24 -15.41
CA THR A 5 1.26 11.98 -14.03
C THR A 5 0.09 12.91 -13.71
N HIS A 6 -1.12 12.37 -13.69
CA HIS A 6 -2.32 13.13 -13.34
C HIS A 6 -3.06 12.45 -12.19
N THR A 7 -3.52 13.25 -11.24
CA THR A 7 -4.41 12.77 -10.18
C THR A 7 -5.83 12.71 -10.73
N HIS A 8 -6.46 11.55 -10.58
CA HIS A 8 -7.81 11.25 -10.96
C HIS A 8 -8.65 11.02 -9.71
N PHE A 9 -9.93 11.39 -9.78
CA PHE A 9 -10.91 11.10 -8.74
C PHE A 9 -12.01 10.24 -9.33
N TYR A 10 -12.14 9.01 -8.83
CA TYR A 10 -13.14 8.06 -9.27
C TYR A 10 -14.25 7.94 -8.22
N SER A 11 -15.49 8.09 -8.66
CA SER A 11 -16.66 7.93 -7.80
C SER A 11 -16.90 6.45 -7.56
N VAL A 12 -16.83 6.03 -6.29
CA VAL A 12 -17.05 4.67 -5.83
C VAL A 12 -18.29 4.60 -4.93
N GLU A 13 -19.00 3.48 -4.99
CA GLU A 13 -20.14 3.21 -4.11
C GLU A 13 -19.66 2.62 -2.78
N THR A 14 -20.14 3.19 -1.69
CA THR A 14 -19.86 2.77 -0.30
C THR A 14 -21.17 2.57 0.47
N PRO A 15 -21.15 1.98 1.68
CA PRO A 15 -22.32 1.93 2.55
C PRO A 15 -22.91 3.32 2.89
N GLU A 16 -22.12 4.39 2.78
CA GLU A 16 -22.55 5.78 3.03
C GLU A 16 -22.97 6.51 1.75
N GLY A 17 -23.10 5.79 0.64
CA GLY A 17 -23.31 6.35 -0.69
C GLY A 17 -22.00 6.62 -1.43
N ARG A 18 -22.04 7.54 -2.41
CA ARG A 18 -20.89 7.83 -3.27
C ARG A 18 -19.79 8.58 -2.52
N LYS A 19 -18.56 8.12 -2.71
CA LYS A 19 -17.33 8.75 -2.23
C LYS A 19 -16.33 8.84 -3.37
N GLN A 20 -15.37 9.75 -3.25
CA GLN A 20 -14.28 9.92 -4.21
C GLN A 20 -13.04 9.13 -3.74
N LEU A 21 -12.56 8.26 -4.62
CA LEU A 21 -11.28 7.59 -4.50
C LEU A 21 -10.26 8.31 -5.40
N ALA A 22 -9.18 8.81 -4.81
CA ALA A 22 -8.10 9.44 -5.54
C ALA A 22 -7.05 8.41 -5.98
N PHE A 23 -6.60 8.49 -7.23
CA PHE A 23 -5.47 7.71 -7.72
C PHE A 23 -4.64 8.52 -8.72
N GLN A 24 -3.39 8.12 -8.92
CA GLN A 24 -2.54 8.65 -9.99
C GLN A 24 -2.18 7.55 -10.97
N MET A 25 -2.12 7.89 -12.25
CA MET A 25 -1.60 7.00 -13.29
C MET A 25 -0.28 7.56 -13.81
N TRP A 26 0.77 6.75 -13.73
CA TRP A 26 2.12 7.03 -14.18
C TRP A 26 2.38 6.25 -15.46
N GLN A 27 2.53 6.95 -16.58
CA GLN A 27 2.78 6.31 -17.87
C GLN A 27 3.65 7.19 -18.76
N ARG A 28 4.30 6.58 -19.74
CA ARG A 28 4.97 7.30 -20.83
C ARG A 28 4.12 7.11 -22.09
N SER A 29 4.14 8.07 -23.01
CA SER A 29 3.29 7.97 -24.21
C SER A 29 3.58 6.72 -25.07
N ALA A 30 4.78 6.13 -24.99
CA ALA A 30 5.11 4.84 -25.63
C ALA A 30 4.57 3.59 -24.89
N SER A 31 4.14 3.71 -23.64
CA SER A 31 3.61 2.63 -22.81
C SER A 31 2.09 2.69 -22.66
N ALA A 32 1.38 3.41 -23.55
CA ALA A 32 -0.07 3.55 -23.50
C ALA A 32 -0.84 2.20 -23.59
N THR A 33 -0.20 1.15 -24.12
CA THR A 33 -0.73 -0.23 -24.19
C THR A 33 0.06 -1.20 -23.30
N ALA A 34 0.85 -0.70 -22.34
CA ALA A 34 1.59 -1.54 -21.42
C ALA A 34 0.68 -2.13 -20.33
N PRO A 35 1.02 -3.25 -19.69
CA PRO A 35 0.24 -3.80 -18.59
C PRO A 35 0.02 -2.77 -17.46
N VAL A 36 -1.04 -2.97 -16.67
CA VAL A 36 -1.36 -2.08 -15.55
C VAL A 36 -0.84 -2.68 -14.25
N LEU A 37 -0.07 -1.91 -13.50
CA LEU A 37 0.38 -2.25 -12.15
C LEU A 37 -0.38 -1.40 -11.13
N ILE A 38 -1.12 -2.02 -10.22
CA ILE A 38 -1.84 -1.33 -9.15
C ILE A 38 -1.01 -1.38 -7.87
N CYS A 39 -0.68 -0.21 -7.33
CA CYS A 39 0.10 -0.02 -6.11
C CYS A 39 -0.80 0.48 -4.96
N VAL A 40 -0.87 -0.28 -3.86
CA VAL A 40 -1.75 0.00 -2.71
C VAL A 40 -0.95 0.12 -1.42
N HIS A 41 -1.13 1.23 -0.73
CA HIS A 41 -0.29 1.66 0.39
C HIS A 41 -0.63 0.95 1.72
N GLY A 42 0.23 1.16 2.73
CA GLY A 42 0.01 0.68 4.11
C GLY A 42 -1.06 1.47 4.88
N LEU A 43 -1.42 1.03 6.08
CA LEU A 43 -2.65 1.45 6.78
C LEU A 43 -2.87 2.97 6.90
N THR A 44 -1.84 3.73 7.26
CA THR A 44 -1.87 5.20 7.45
C THR A 44 -1.02 5.95 6.43
N ARG A 45 -0.69 5.27 5.33
CA ARG A 45 0.13 5.78 4.23
C ARG A 45 -0.76 6.35 3.13
N ASN A 46 -0.16 6.79 2.04
CA ASN A 46 -0.87 7.30 0.87
C ASN A 46 -0.13 6.87 -0.42
N ARG A 47 -0.72 7.18 -1.57
CA ARG A 47 -0.22 6.79 -2.90
C ARG A 47 1.20 7.25 -3.20
N HIS A 48 1.66 8.33 -2.56
CA HIS A 48 2.97 8.92 -2.82
C HIS A 48 4.15 8.11 -2.26
N ASP A 49 3.87 7.08 -1.45
CA ASP A 49 4.89 6.08 -1.08
C ASP A 49 5.44 5.34 -2.31
N PHE A 50 4.72 5.37 -3.43
CA PHE A 50 5.10 4.66 -4.65
C PHE A 50 5.62 5.58 -5.76
N ASP A 51 5.80 6.89 -5.54
CA ASP A 51 6.15 7.83 -6.61
C ASP A 51 7.45 7.44 -7.33
N GLU A 52 8.49 7.09 -6.58
CA GLU A 52 9.80 6.72 -7.15
C GLU A 52 9.74 5.41 -7.95
N ILE A 53 9.10 4.38 -7.38
CA ILE A 53 8.96 3.09 -8.06
C ILE A 53 8.02 3.20 -9.27
N ALA A 54 6.94 3.99 -9.17
CA ALA A 54 6.02 4.23 -10.28
C ALA A 54 6.72 4.96 -11.44
N SER A 55 7.53 5.99 -11.14
CA SER A 55 8.36 6.68 -12.12
C SER A 55 9.35 5.74 -12.83
N ALA A 56 10.00 4.85 -12.07
CA ALA A 56 10.95 3.87 -12.60
C ALA A 56 10.26 2.82 -13.49
N LEU A 57 9.08 2.33 -13.10
CA LEU A 57 8.34 1.29 -13.83
C LEU A 57 7.44 1.84 -14.95
N ALA A 58 7.22 3.15 -15.05
CA ALA A 58 6.37 3.76 -16.10
C ALA A 58 6.86 3.52 -17.55
N SER A 59 8.08 3.00 -17.72
CA SER A 59 8.59 2.55 -19.02
C SER A 59 8.12 1.15 -19.43
N HIS A 60 7.67 0.35 -18.46
CA HIS A 60 7.22 -1.03 -18.63
C HIS A 60 5.73 -1.21 -18.31
N TYR A 61 5.15 -0.30 -17.53
CA TYR A 61 3.78 -0.37 -17.02
C TYR A 61 3.06 0.98 -17.17
N ARG A 62 1.73 0.92 -17.13
CA ARG A 62 0.87 1.99 -16.63
C ARG A 62 0.71 1.78 -15.12
N VAL A 63 1.44 2.52 -14.30
CA VAL A 63 1.44 2.31 -12.85
C VAL A 63 0.35 3.16 -12.21
N VAL A 64 -0.59 2.53 -11.52
CA VAL A 64 -1.69 3.16 -10.79
C VAL A 64 -1.36 3.15 -9.30
N THR A 65 -1.22 4.33 -8.69
CA THR A 65 -1.00 4.48 -7.24
C THR A 65 -2.26 5.07 -6.61
N VAL A 66 -2.90 4.36 -5.67
CA VAL A 66 -4.22 4.72 -5.13
C VAL A 66 -4.14 5.18 -3.68
N ASP A 67 -4.91 6.20 -3.33
CA ASP A 67 -5.24 6.53 -1.94
C ASP A 67 -6.48 5.75 -1.53
N MET A 68 -6.36 4.84 -0.57
CA MET A 68 -7.54 4.16 -0.02
C MET A 68 -8.43 5.15 0.71
N ILE A 69 -9.74 4.88 0.74
CA ILE A 69 -10.73 5.71 1.45
C ILE A 69 -10.24 6.05 2.87
N GLY A 70 -10.38 7.31 3.27
CA GLY A 70 -9.85 7.82 4.54
C GLY A 70 -8.37 8.20 4.51
N ARG A 71 -7.67 8.13 3.37
CA ARG A 71 -6.24 8.47 3.25
C ARG A 71 -5.99 9.40 2.07
N GLY A 72 -4.89 10.16 2.15
CA GLY A 72 -4.46 11.10 1.12
C GLY A 72 -5.58 12.05 0.71
N ASP A 73 -5.88 12.07 -0.59
CA ASP A 73 -6.94 12.90 -1.18
C ASP A 73 -8.27 12.17 -1.34
N SER A 74 -8.38 10.90 -0.91
CA SER A 74 -9.64 10.17 -0.91
C SER A 74 -10.55 10.63 0.23
N ASP A 75 -11.86 10.58 -0.03
CA ASP A 75 -12.87 10.97 0.94
C ASP A 75 -12.78 10.16 2.24
N TRP A 76 -13.24 10.75 3.34
CA TRP A 76 -13.37 10.07 4.63
C TRP A 76 -14.77 9.47 4.80
N LEU A 77 -14.87 8.49 5.69
CA LEU A 77 -16.14 7.88 6.11
C LEU A 77 -16.64 8.56 7.38
N SER A 78 -17.96 8.69 7.48
CA SER A 78 -18.61 9.29 8.66
C SER A 78 -18.81 8.27 9.78
N ASP A 79 -19.01 7.00 9.43
CA ASP A 79 -19.07 5.88 10.36
C ASP A 79 -17.74 5.10 10.31
N PRO A 80 -16.91 5.18 11.36
CA PRO A 80 -15.63 4.49 11.42
C PRO A 80 -15.71 2.97 11.30
N SER A 81 -16.86 2.36 11.63
CA SER A 81 -17.04 0.91 11.56
C SER A 81 -17.00 0.36 10.12
N HIS A 82 -17.14 1.24 9.12
CA HIS A 82 -17.02 0.88 7.71
C HIS A 82 -15.56 0.71 7.25
N TYR A 83 -14.57 1.21 8.00
CA TYR A 83 -13.17 0.97 7.68
C TYR A 83 -12.80 -0.50 7.92
N GLY A 84 -12.67 -1.27 6.83
CA GLY A 84 -12.29 -2.67 6.92
C GLY A 84 -12.10 -3.35 5.56
N TYR A 85 -11.50 -4.54 5.57
CA TYR A 85 -11.17 -5.29 4.36
C TYR A 85 -12.36 -5.55 3.42
N PRO A 86 -13.60 -5.84 3.89
CA PRO A 86 -14.73 -6.01 2.97
C PRO A 86 -15.00 -4.78 2.11
N LEU A 87 -14.94 -3.58 2.70
CA LEU A 87 -15.09 -2.34 1.96
C LEU A 87 -13.88 -2.13 1.04
N TYR A 88 -12.66 -2.24 1.56
CA TYR A 88 -11.44 -2.01 0.78
C TYR A 88 -11.36 -2.90 -0.47
N ILE A 89 -11.70 -4.18 -0.36
CA ILE A 89 -11.76 -5.11 -1.50
C ILE A 89 -12.81 -4.66 -2.51
N SER A 90 -14.02 -4.31 -2.06
CA SER A 90 -15.09 -3.82 -2.95
C SER A 90 -14.67 -2.57 -3.72
N LEU A 91 -14.02 -1.60 -3.05
CA LEU A 91 -13.55 -0.38 -3.70
C LEU A 91 -12.45 -0.67 -4.73
N MET A 92 -11.53 -1.58 -4.42
CA MET A 92 -10.49 -1.97 -5.37
C MET A 92 -11.05 -2.73 -6.57
N GLN A 93 -12.07 -3.58 -6.40
CA GLN A 93 -12.76 -4.23 -7.52
C GLN A 93 -13.50 -3.23 -8.41
N GLN A 94 -14.12 -2.20 -7.83
CA GLN A 94 -14.73 -1.10 -8.59
C GLN A 94 -13.66 -0.32 -9.38
N LEU A 95 -12.52 0.00 -8.74
CA LEU A 95 -11.41 0.64 -9.42
C LEU A 95 -10.83 -0.24 -10.54
N MET A 96 -10.65 -1.54 -10.32
CA MET A 96 -10.17 -2.48 -11.36
C MET A 96 -11.13 -2.54 -12.56
N THR A 97 -12.44 -2.52 -12.31
CA THR A 97 -13.45 -2.41 -13.38
C THR A 97 -13.29 -1.12 -14.16
N HIS A 98 -13.16 0.01 -13.46
CA HIS A 98 -12.96 1.31 -14.10
C HIS A 98 -11.66 1.37 -14.91
N LEU A 99 -10.57 0.82 -14.36
CA LEU A 99 -9.29 0.74 -15.05
C LEU A 99 -9.42 -0.11 -16.32
N ALA A 100 -10.15 -1.23 -16.28
CA ALA A 100 -10.40 -2.02 -17.48
C ALA A 100 -11.12 -1.22 -18.57
N ASP A 101 -12.12 -0.42 -18.21
CA ASP A 101 -12.87 0.41 -19.17
C ASP A 101 -11.98 1.48 -19.84
N ILE A 102 -11.06 2.11 -19.10
CA ILE A 102 -10.24 3.20 -19.63
C ILE A 102 -8.91 2.74 -20.25
N THR A 103 -8.42 1.56 -19.87
CA THR A 103 -7.12 1.03 -20.32
C THR A 103 -7.24 -0.09 -21.34
N GLY A 104 -8.38 -0.78 -21.38
CA GLY A 104 -8.58 -2.01 -22.16
C GLY A 104 -7.99 -3.27 -21.54
N GLU A 105 -7.42 -3.22 -20.33
CA GLU A 105 -6.85 -4.39 -19.64
C GLU A 105 -7.84 -4.96 -18.63
N ASP A 106 -8.07 -6.27 -18.68
CA ASP A 106 -8.91 -6.98 -17.72
C ASP A 106 -8.10 -7.75 -16.66
N ARG A 107 -6.76 -7.66 -16.73
CA ARG A 107 -5.80 -8.26 -15.79
C ARG A 107 -4.77 -7.24 -15.33
N PHE A 108 -4.30 -7.40 -14.10
CA PHE A 108 -3.49 -6.42 -13.40
C PHE A 108 -2.36 -7.12 -12.64
N ASP A 109 -1.20 -6.47 -12.60
CA ASP A 109 -0.20 -6.79 -11.58
C ASP A 109 -0.47 -5.96 -10.33
N TRP A 110 -0.07 -6.47 -9.16
CA TRP A 110 -0.35 -5.84 -7.88
C TRP A 110 0.92 -5.67 -7.05
N LEU A 111 1.13 -4.46 -6.52
CA LEU A 111 2.13 -4.16 -5.50
C LEU A 111 1.43 -3.62 -4.25
N GLY A 112 1.49 -4.36 -3.15
CA GLY A 112 0.80 -4.00 -1.92
C GLY A 112 1.74 -3.98 -0.73
N THR A 113 1.77 -2.86 -0.01
CA THR A 113 2.50 -2.74 1.27
C THR A 113 1.54 -2.95 2.43
N SER A 114 1.86 -3.86 3.36
CA SER A 114 1.05 -4.06 4.58
C SER A 114 -0.44 -4.30 4.27
N MET A 115 -1.33 -3.40 4.71
CA MET A 115 -2.76 -3.38 4.35
C MET A 115 -3.02 -3.59 2.85
N GLY A 116 -2.28 -2.89 1.98
CA GLY A 116 -2.41 -3.04 0.53
C GLY A 116 -2.02 -4.42 0.02
N GLY A 117 -1.06 -5.08 0.69
CA GLY A 117 -0.68 -6.46 0.38
C GLY A 117 -1.77 -7.45 0.78
N LEU A 118 -2.42 -7.25 1.93
CA LEU A 118 -3.55 -8.09 2.37
C LEU A 118 -4.76 -7.96 1.46
N ILE A 119 -5.09 -6.74 1.01
CA ILE A 119 -6.14 -6.52 0.01
C ILE A 119 -5.82 -7.29 -1.28
N GLY A 120 -4.59 -7.16 -1.79
CA GLY A 120 -4.12 -7.88 -2.98
C GLY A 120 -4.18 -9.40 -2.81
N MET A 121 -3.74 -9.92 -1.67
CA MET A 121 -3.79 -11.35 -1.35
C MET A 121 -5.23 -11.89 -1.35
N MET A 122 -6.18 -11.15 -0.75
CA MET A 122 -7.59 -11.55 -0.71
C MET A 122 -8.25 -11.50 -2.10
N ILE A 123 -7.89 -10.53 -2.95
CA ILE A 123 -8.35 -10.48 -4.35
C ILE A 123 -7.71 -11.62 -5.17
N ALA A 124 -6.41 -11.90 -4.98
CA ALA A 124 -5.66 -12.95 -5.66
C ALA A 124 -6.14 -14.37 -5.30
N ALA A 125 -6.72 -14.53 -4.11
CA ALA A 125 -7.33 -15.78 -3.65
C ALA A 125 -8.70 -16.08 -4.30
N SER A 126 -9.30 -15.11 -5.01
CA SER A 126 -10.58 -15.32 -5.70
C SER A 126 -10.41 -16.23 -6.92
N PRO A 127 -11.32 -17.20 -7.18
CA PRO A 127 -11.28 -18.02 -8.39
C PRO A 127 -11.35 -17.24 -9.71
N ALA A 128 -11.98 -16.06 -9.67
CA ALA A 128 -12.10 -15.14 -10.81
C ALA A 128 -11.13 -13.95 -10.66
N THR A 129 -9.99 -14.15 -10.00
CA THR A 129 -9.03 -13.08 -9.80
C THR A 129 -8.52 -12.53 -11.13
N GLN A 130 -8.37 -11.22 -11.18
CA GLN A 130 -7.76 -10.49 -12.27
C GLN A 130 -6.27 -10.19 -11.99
N ILE A 131 -5.71 -10.70 -10.88
CA ILE A 131 -4.31 -10.45 -10.50
C ILE A 131 -3.39 -11.49 -11.16
N ASP A 132 -2.46 -11.03 -12.00
CA ASP A 132 -1.48 -11.87 -12.70
C ASP A 132 -0.22 -12.12 -11.89
N ARG A 133 0.32 -11.09 -11.25
CA ARG A 133 1.44 -11.17 -10.31
C ARG A 133 1.16 -10.35 -9.07
N LEU A 134 1.62 -10.83 -7.94
CA LEU A 134 1.42 -10.19 -6.64
C LEU A 134 2.77 -9.93 -5.97
N VAL A 135 3.02 -8.68 -5.61
CA VAL A 135 4.14 -8.28 -4.76
C VAL A 135 3.59 -7.90 -3.40
N LEU A 136 4.01 -8.64 -2.37
CA LEU A 136 3.70 -8.40 -0.97
C LEU A 136 4.89 -7.73 -0.31
N ASN A 137 4.77 -6.45 0.03
CA ASN A 137 5.78 -5.72 0.75
C ASN A 137 5.51 -5.77 2.27
N ASP A 138 6.30 -6.61 2.92
CA ASP A 138 6.41 -6.88 4.34
C ASP A 138 5.10 -7.24 5.03
N ILE A 139 4.37 -8.19 4.44
CA ILE A 139 3.16 -8.74 5.03
C ILE A 139 2.92 -10.17 4.57
N GLY A 140 2.31 -10.97 5.44
CA GLY A 140 1.99 -12.36 5.18
C GLY A 140 0.63 -12.76 5.75
N PRO A 141 0.25 -14.05 5.61
CA PRO A 141 -1.02 -14.54 6.09
C PRO A 141 -1.08 -14.68 7.61
N GLU A 142 0.06 -14.70 8.29
CA GLU A 142 0.13 -14.78 9.75
C GLU A 142 0.68 -13.46 10.27
N ILE A 143 -0.12 -12.74 11.05
CA ILE A 143 0.24 -11.40 11.53
C ILE A 143 0.28 -11.44 13.06
N PRO A 144 1.47 -11.29 13.67
CA PRO A 144 1.60 -11.27 15.12
C PRO A 144 0.84 -10.11 15.76
N VAL A 145 0.04 -10.39 16.78
CA VAL A 145 -0.72 -9.38 17.53
C VAL A 145 0.19 -8.34 18.17
N ALA A 146 1.41 -8.73 18.55
CA ALA A 146 2.41 -7.82 19.12
C ALA A 146 2.76 -6.69 18.14
N GLY A 147 2.96 -7.03 16.87
CA GLY A 147 3.23 -6.03 15.83
C GLY A 147 2.03 -5.13 15.56
N LEU A 148 0.81 -5.67 15.59
CA LEU A 148 -0.42 -4.88 15.47
C LEU A 148 -0.60 -3.91 16.65
N LYS A 149 -0.28 -4.33 17.88
CA LYS A 149 -0.33 -3.48 19.07
C LYS A 149 0.65 -2.31 18.98
N ARG A 150 1.87 -2.52 18.45
CA ARG A 150 2.81 -1.43 18.18
C ARG A 150 2.22 -0.41 17.20
N LEU A 151 1.52 -0.84 16.16
CA LEU A 151 0.84 0.09 15.25
C LEU A 151 -0.26 0.87 15.98
N ALA A 152 -1.04 0.20 16.83
CA ALA A 152 -2.09 0.83 17.62
C ALA A 152 -1.58 1.94 18.57
N ASP A 153 -0.32 1.90 18.99
CA ASP A 153 0.26 2.94 19.88
C ASP A 153 0.27 4.33 19.22
N TYR A 154 0.42 4.41 17.90
CA TYR A 154 0.52 5.69 17.18
C TYR A 154 -0.62 5.97 16.20
N VAL A 155 -1.34 4.96 15.73
CA VAL A 155 -2.49 5.16 14.82
C VAL A 155 -3.66 5.78 15.61
N GLY A 156 -4.24 6.86 15.09
CA GLY A 156 -5.36 7.56 15.71
C GLY A 156 -4.98 8.70 16.66
N GLN A 157 -3.69 8.85 17.03
CA GLN A 157 -3.23 9.93 17.91
C GLN A 157 -3.47 11.34 17.33
N ALA A 158 -3.63 11.45 16.00
CA ALA A 158 -3.99 12.67 15.28
C ALA A 158 -3.25 13.96 15.75
N PRO A 159 -1.91 13.94 15.87
CA PRO A 159 -1.17 15.11 16.34
C PRO A 159 -1.38 16.34 15.44
N ALA A 160 -1.22 17.52 16.03
CA ALA A 160 -1.12 18.80 15.31
C ALA A 160 0.34 19.22 15.30
N PHE A 161 0.84 19.65 14.16
CA PHE A 161 2.22 20.11 14.02
C PHE A 161 2.27 21.57 13.60
N SER A 162 3.25 22.31 14.13
CA SER A 162 3.47 23.71 13.81
C SER A 162 4.20 23.91 12.48
N SER A 163 4.92 22.87 12.02
CA SER A 163 5.74 22.91 10.80
C SER A 163 5.85 21.54 10.12
N LEU A 164 6.24 21.53 8.84
CA LEU A 164 6.61 20.29 8.14
C LEU A 164 7.83 19.60 8.76
N GLY A 165 8.73 20.34 9.42
CA GLY A 165 9.87 19.73 10.12
C GLY A 165 9.41 18.85 11.28
N GLU A 166 8.41 19.29 12.05
CA GLU A 166 7.82 18.47 13.11
C GLU A 166 7.08 17.24 12.57
N VAL A 167 6.45 17.35 11.39
CA VAL A 167 5.88 16.19 10.68
C VAL A 167 6.98 15.20 10.31
N GLU A 168 8.09 15.68 9.74
CA GLU A 168 9.25 14.86 9.38
C GLU A 168 9.83 14.13 10.60
N ASP A 169 10.06 14.84 11.70
CA ASP A 169 10.56 14.28 12.95
C ASP A 169 9.63 13.18 13.48
N TYR A 170 8.31 13.41 13.42
CA TYR A 170 7.33 12.40 13.80
C TYR A 170 7.37 11.17 12.89
N LEU A 171 7.45 11.35 11.58
CA LEU A 171 7.53 10.25 10.60
C LEU A 171 8.81 9.42 10.80
N ARG A 172 9.95 10.05 11.09
CA ARG A 172 11.21 9.35 11.39
C ARG A 172 11.08 8.40 12.59
N VAL A 173 10.20 8.70 13.54
CA VAL A 173 9.90 7.82 14.68
C VAL A 173 8.97 6.69 14.27
N ILE A 174 7.80 7.02 13.70
CA ILE A 174 6.77 6.00 13.45
C ILE A 174 7.08 5.09 12.25
N ALA A 175 7.90 5.57 11.32
CA ALA A 175 8.37 4.83 10.15
C ALA A 175 9.86 4.46 10.25
N ALA A 176 10.41 4.38 11.46
CA ALA A 176 11.81 3.98 11.68
C ALA A 176 12.14 2.61 11.04
N GLY A 177 11.15 1.75 10.84
CA GLY A 177 11.28 0.47 10.14
C GLY A 177 11.43 0.56 8.61
N PHE A 178 11.40 1.75 8.00
CA PHE A 178 11.44 1.90 6.54
C PHE A 178 12.82 1.69 5.91
N GLY A 179 13.82 1.35 6.73
CA GLY A 179 15.21 1.24 6.33
C GLY A 179 15.91 2.60 6.31
N GLN A 180 17.06 2.65 5.65
CA GLN A 180 17.88 3.86 5.60
C GLN A 180 17.39 4.82 4.52
N LEU A 181 16.65 5.85 4.93
CA LEU A 181 16.22 6.93 4.04
C LEU A 181 17.11 8.17 4.21
N SER A 182 17.41 8.81 3.08
CA SER A 182 18.07 10.12 3.05
C SER A 182 17.15 11.22 3.59
N ASP A 183 17.75 12.33 4.04
CA ASP A 183 16.97 13.50 4.47
C ASP A 183 16.03 14.05 3.39
N ALA A 184 16.42 13.92 2.12
CA ALA A 184 15.56 14.33 1.01
C ALA A 184 14.30 13.44 0.93
N GLN A 185 14.46 12.12 1.07
CA GLN A 185 13.33 11.19 1.08
C GLN A 185 12.40 11.42 2.27
N TRP A 186 12.95 11.68 3.47
CA TRP A 186 12.14 12.05 4.64
C TRP A 186 11.35 13.34 4.43
N ARG A 187 11.97 14.39 3.89
CA ARG A 187 11.28 15.65 3.56
C ARG A 187 10.16 15.47 2.54
N THR A 188 10.42 14.69 1.48
CA THR A 188 9.41 14.35 0.47
C THR A 188 8.25 13.62 1.12
N MET A 189 8.52 12.60 1.93
CA MET A 189 7.50 11.86 2.65
C MET A 189 6.65 12.77 3.56
N ALA A 190 7.28 13.65 4.33
CA ALA A 190 6.57 14.61 5.18
C ALA A 190 5.66 15.56 4.38
N THR A 191 6.12 16.00 3.21
CA THR A 191 5.37 16.88 2.30
C THR A 191 4.10 16.21 1.79
N HIS A 192 4.15 14.93 1.46
CA HIS A 192 3.01 14.18 0.95
C HIS A 192 2.12 13.58 2.04
N ALA A 193 2.65 13.39 3.25
CA ALA A 193 1.91 12.79 4.37
C ALA A 193 1.07 13.79 5.16
N ALA A 194 1.20 15.10 4.92
CA ALA A 194 0.53 16.13 5.72
C ALA A 194 -0.07 17.27 4.90
N ARG A 195 -1.16 17.85 5.43
CA ARG A 195 -1.81 19.05 4.92
C ARG A 195 -2.14 20.01 6.06
N LYS A 196 -2.33 21.28 5.75
CA LYS A 196 -2.80 22.26 6.74
C LYS A 196 -4.29 22.09 7.01
N ASP A 197 -4.68 22.13 8.28
CA ASP A 197 -6.06 22.28 8.71
C ASP A 197 -6.53 23.74 8.63
N GLU A 198 -7.80 23.99 8.94
CA GLU A 198 -8.41 25.33 8.92
C GLU A 198 -7.73 26.31 9.89
N SER A 199 -7.07 25.79 10.93
CA SER A 199 -6.29 26.58 11.90
C SER A 199 -4.85 26.85 11.44
N GLY A 200 -4.47 26.33 10.27
CA GLY A 200 -3.13 26.48 9.69
C GLY A 200 -2.09 25.50 10.25
N ASN A 201 -2.48 24.58 11.13
CA ASN A 201 -1.59 23.54 11.66
C ASN A 201 -1.48 22.40 10.66
N TRP A 202 -0.32 21.76 10.61
CA TRP A 202 -0.13 20.56 9.81
C TRP A 202 -0.76 19.35 10.50
N ARG A 203 -1.48 18.54 9.72
CA ARG A 203 -2.13 17.29 10.11
C ARG A 203 -1.75 16.20 9.11
N LEU A 204 -1.61 14.97 9.60
CA LEU A 204 -1.43 13.82 8.72
C LEU A 204 -2.66 13.63 7.82
N THR A 205 -2.46 13.20 6.58
CA THR A 205 -3.52 12.99 5.59
C THR A 205 -4.13 11.60 5.71
N TYR A 206 -4.57 11.21 6.91
CA TYR A 206 -5.41 10.04 7.10
C TYR A 206 -6.47 10.33 8.17
N ASP A 207 -7.61 9.66 8.07
CA ASP A 207 -8.69 9.74 9.05
C ASP A 207 -8.28 9.07 10.36
N PRO A 208 -8.17 9.81 11.49
CA PRO A 208 -7.84 9.22 12.78
C PRO A 208 -8.74 8.06 13.17
N ALA A 209 -10.00 8.06 12.73
CA ALA A 209 -10.98 7.02 13.06
C ALA A 209 -10.64 5.64 12.48
N ILE A 210 -9.67 5.55 11.58
CA ILE A 210 -9.07 4.28 11.13
C ILE A 210 -8.49 3.47 12.31
N SER A 211 -8.14 4.12 13.43
CA SER A 211 -7.66 3.43 14.64
C SER A 211 -8.64 2.40 15.19
N ASN A 212 -9.95 2.56 14.92
CA ASN A 212 -10.97 1.61 15.38
C ASN A 212 -10.75 0.20 14.81
N ALA A 213 -10.00 0.05 13.72
CA ALA A 213 -9.58 -1.24 13.20
C ALA A 213 -8.71 -2.05 14.19
N PHE A 214 -8.14 -1.41 15.22
CA PHE A 214 -7.36 -2.06 16.27
C PHE A 214 -8.18 -2.41 17.52
N ASP A 215 -9.45 -2.00 17.60
CA ASP A 215 -10.29 -2.24 18.77
C ASP A 215 -10.52 -3.76 18.96
N GLY A 216 -10.23 -4.25 20.16
CA GLY A 216 -10.45 -5.66 20.50
C GLY A 216 -9.41 -6.64 19.95
N LEU A 217 -8.29 -6.17 19.38
CA LEU A 217 -7.19 -7.05 18.97
C LEU A 217 -6.53 -7.75 20.16
N SER A 218 -6.83 -9.04 20.32
CA SER A 218 -6.28 -9.88 21.38
C SER A 218 -5.42 -11.05 20.89
N GLU A 219 -5.53 -11.41 19.60
CA GLU A 219 -4.95 -12.63 19.03
C GLU A 219 -4.26 -12.34 17.70
N ASP A 220 -3.37 -13.24 17.30
CA ASP A 220 -2.72 -13.21 15.99
C ASP A 220 -3.79 -13.36 14.88
N ILE A 221 -3.57 -12.69 13.75
CA ILE A 221 -4.43 -12.85 12.58
C ILE A 221 -3.91 -14.02 11.74
N ASP A 222 -4.78 -15.00 11.47
CA ASP A 222 -4.50 -16.13 10.59
C ASP A 222 -5.35 -16.08 9.31
N LEU A 223 -4.68 -15.83 8.19
CA LEU A 223 -5.19 -15.84 6.82
C LEU A 223 -4.54 -16.95 5.98
N THR A 224 -3.95 -17.98 6.60
CA THR A 224 -3.28 -19.08 5.90
C THR A 224 -4.25 -19.83 4.98
N GLY A 225 -5.53 -19.90 5.35
CA GLY A 225 -6.60 -20.41 4.50
C GLY A 225 -6.77 -19.62 3.20
N ILE A 226 -6.66 -18.29 3.25
CA ILE A 226 -6.70 -17.40 2.08
C ILE A 226 -5.43 -17.56 1.25
N TRP A 227 -4.26 -17.58 1.89
CA TRP A 227 -2.97 -17.75 1.20
C TRP A 227 -2.90 -19.02 0.34
N LYS A 228 -3.47 -20.13 0.83
CA LYS A 228 -3.54 -21.41 0.09
C LYS A 228 -4.33 -21.31 -1.23
N LEU A 229 -5.20 -20.32 -1.37
CA LEU A 229 -6.01 -20.11 -2.58
C LEU A 229 -5.29 -19.23 -3.62
N VAL A 230 -4.22 -18.53 -3.25
CA VAL A 230 -3.44 -17.69 -4.17
C VAL A 230 -2.67 -18.56 -5.17
N SER A 231 -3.00 -18.44 -6.45
CA SER A 231 -2.45 -19.27 -7.53
C SER A 231 -1.41 -18.55 -8.39
N CYS A 232 -1.42 -17.23 -8.43
CA CYS A 232 -0.46 -16.44 -9.20
C CYS A 232 0.98 -16.52 -8.62
N PRO A 233 2.00 -16.16 -9.41
CA PRO A 233 3.34 -15.89 -8.89
C PRO A 233 3.32 -14.76 -7.86
N VAL A 234 4.07 -14.94 -6.76
CA VAL A 234 4.16 -13.96 -5.68
C VAL A 234 5.62 -13.64 -5.39
N LEU A 235 5.97 -12.36 -5.28
CA LEU A 235 7.19 -11.89 -4.64
C LEU A 235 6.86 -11.40 -3.23
N VAL A 236 7.54 -11.94 -2.23
CA VAL A 236 7.45 -11.50 -0.84
C VAL A 236 8.70 -10.72 -0.48
N ILE A 237 8.56 -9.42 -0.22
CA ILE A 237 9.64 -8.57 0.29
C ILE A 237 9.48 -8.54 1.80
N ARG A 238 10.56 -8.84 2.52
CA ARG A 238 10.59 -8.82 4.00
C ARG A 238 11.64 -7.83 4.47
N GLY A 239 11.34 -7.00 5.46
CA GLY A 239 12.36 -6.30 6.25
C GLY A 239 13.02 -7.27 7.23
N GLU A 240 14.35 -7.31 7.29
CA GLU A 240 15.11 -8.18 8.20
C GLU A 240 14.60 -8.12 9.65
N GLN A 241 14.24 -6.93 10.11
CA GLN A 241 13.79 -6.60 11.47
C GLN A 241 12.26 -6.54 11.59
N SER A 242 11.52 -7.05 10.60
CA SER A 242 10.06 -7.00 10.60
C SER A 242 9.46 -7.79 11.76
N ASP A 243 8.52 -7.15 12.44
CA ASP A 243 7.67 -7.71 13.48
C ASP A 243 6.25 -8.05 13.00
N LEU A 244 5.93 -7.75 11.73
CA LEU A 244 4.67 -8.14 11.09
C LEU A 244 4.83 -9.37 10.19
N LEU A 245 5.97 -9.52 9.52
CA LEU A 245 6.32 -10.69 8.73
C LEU A 245 7.59 -11.32 9.32
N THR A 246 7.41 -12.31 10.18
CA THR A 246 8.53 -13.02 10.80
C THR A 246 9.29 -13.86 9.79
N GLU A 247 10.54 -14.20 10.09
CA GLU A 247 11.34 -15.10 9.26
C GLU A 247 10.65 -16.48 9.13
N GLU A 248 10.10 -17.01 10.22
CA GLU A 248 9.37 -18.27 10.18
C GLU A 248 8.08 -18.18 9.35
N GLY A 249 7.39 -17.04 9.41
CA GLY A 249 6.21 -16.77 8.56
C GLY A 249 6.57 -16.75 7.09
N LEU A 250 7.69 -16.09 6.73
CA LEU A 250 8.21 -16.10 5.36
C LEU A 250 8.56 -17.52 4.89
N VAL A 251 9.24 -18.32 5.72
CA VAL A 251 9.58 -19.72 5.41
C VAL A 251 8.32 -20.52 5.10
N ARG A 252 7.26 -20.39 5.91
CA ARG A 252 5.97 -21.04 5.67
C ARG A 252 5.29 -20.57 4.38
N MET A 253 5.35 -19.28 4.06
CA MET A 253 4.83 -18.77 2.80
C MET A 253 5.54 -19.40 1.59
N CYS A 254 6.87 -19.59 1.68
CA CYS A 254 7.69 -20.18 0.63
C CYS A 254 7.46 -21.69 0.40
N GLU A 255 6.71 -22.38 1.26
CA GLU A 255 6.24 -23.75 0.98
C GLU A 255 5.32 -23.79 -0.24
N ARG A 256 4.64 -22.68 -0.55
CA ARG A 256 3.83 -22.53 -1.77
C ARG A 256 4.75 -22.31 -2.98
N LYS A 257 4.56 -23.12 -4.03
CA LYS A 257 5.24 -22.95 -5.32
C LYS A 257 5.02 -21.55 -5.90
N ASN A 258 5.94 -21.10 -6.76
CA ASN A 258 5.92 -19.77 -7.39
C ASN A 258 5.87 -18.62 -6.36
N THR A 259 6.44 -18.84 -5.17
CA THR A 259 6.69 -17.79 -4.17
C THR A 259 8.18 -17.49 -4.17
N TYR A 260 8.52 -16.29 -4.60
CA TYR A 260 9.86 -15.72 -4.56
C TYR A 260 9.95 -14.82 -3.35
N HIS A 261 11.16 -14.62 -2.83
CA HIS A 261 11.35 -13.72 -1.69
C HIS A 261 12.66 -12.97 -1.75
N VAL A 262 12.69 -11.84 -1.06
CA VAL A 262 13.90 -11.08 -0.74
C VAL A 262 13.78 -10.56 0.68
N THR A 263 14.89 -10.55 1.41
CA THR A 263 14.97 -9.88 2.72
C THR A 263 15.85 -8.64 2.58
N ILE A 264 15.31 -7.49 2.97
CA ILE A 264 15.99 -6.19 2.93
C ILE A 264 16.71 -5.98 4.27
N PRO A 265 18.04 -5.87 4.28
CA PRO A 265 18.81 -5.65 5.51
C PRO A 265 18.49 -4.28 6.11
N ASP A 266 18.61 -4.15 7.43
CA ASP A 266 18.39 -2.90 8.18
C ASP A 266 16.98 -2.29 8.04
N ALA A 267 16.02 -2.98 7.43
CA ALA A 267 14.62 -2.59 7.34
C ALA A 267 13.75 -3.45 8.27
N GLY A 268 12.70 -2.83 8.83
CA GLY A 268 11.62 -3.49 9.56
C GLY A 268 10.31 -3.44 8.76
N HIS A 269 9.18 -3.29 9.45
CA HIS A 269 7.89 -3.06 8.79
C HIS A 269 7.72 -1.59 8.38
N ALA A 270 7.77 -1.24 7.10
CA ALA A 270 8.05 -2.06 5.91
C ALA A 270 9.15 -1.39 5.08
N PRO A 271 9.95 -2.13 4.28
CA PRO A 271 10.88 -1.53 3.32
C PRO A 271 10.19 -0.44 2.48
N ALA A 272 10.85 0.71 2.32
CA ALA A 272 10.22 1.89 1.73
C ALA A 272 10.02 1.79 0.21
N LEU A 273 10.77 0.89 -0.46
CA LEU A 273 10.80 0.77 -1.92
C LEU A 273 11.31 2.04 -2.62
N LEU A 274 12.24 2.74 -1.99
CA LEU A 274 12.82 3.99 -2.48
C LEU A 274 14.27 3.85 -2.95
N SER A 275 14.94 2.74 -2.61
CA SER A 275 16.30 2.47 -3.08
C SER A 275 16.29 1.84 -4.47
N GLY A 276 17.37 2.06 -5.23
CA GLY A 276 17.52 1.47 -6.56
C GLY A 276 17.50 -0.06 -6.55
N GLU A 277 18.00 -0.69 -5.47
CA GLU A 277 17.99 -2.14 -5.29
C GLU A 277 16.55 -2.65 -5.11
N GLU A 278 15.80 -2.11 -4.15
CA GLU A 278 14.39 -2.49 -3.91
C GLU A 278 13.54 -2.33 -5.19
N ILE A 279 13.67 -1.18 -5.87
CA ILE A 279 12.96 -0.89 -7.12
C ILE A 279 13.34 -1.91 -8.20
N SER A 280 14.62 -2.24 -8.33
CA SER A 280 15.08 -3.22 -9.32
C SER A 280 14.54 -4.62 -9.03
N THR A 281 14.49 -5.04 -7.76
CA THR A 281 13.94 -6.34 -7.37
C THR A 281 12.47 -6.47 -7.76
N VAL A 282 11.66 -5.44 -7.52
CA VAL A 282 10.25 -5.42 -7.92
C VAL A 282 10.12 -5.46 -9.45
N ARG A 283 10.85 -4.60 -10.16
CA ARG A 283 10.82 -4.55 -11.62
C ARG A 283 11.19 -5.89 -12.25
N ASP A 284 12.27 -6.52 -11.78
CA ASP A 284 12.80 -7.74 -12.37
C ASP A 284 11.82 -8.92 -12.20
N PHE A 285 11.10 -8.98 -11.07
CA PHE A 285 10.01 -9.93 -10.86
C PHE A 285 8.78 -9.64 -11.73
N LEU A 286 8.42 -8.38 -11.92
CA LEU A 286 7.24 -8.01 -12.69
C LEU A 286 7.46 -8.18 -14.20
N THR A 287 8.69 -8.00 -14.69
CA THR A 287 9.03 -8.02 -16.12
C THR A 287 9.60 -9.34 -16.64
N THR A 288 9.64 -10.39 -15.82
CA THR A 288 10.13 -11.74 -16.20
C THR A 288 9.15 -12.49 -17.08
#